data_AF-A0A8T6UQP6-F1
#
_entry.id   AF-A0A8T6UQP6-F1
#
_cell.length_a   1.000
_cell.length_b   1.000
_cell.length_c   1.000
_cell.angle_alpha   90.00
_cell.angle_beta   90.00
_cell.angle_gamma   90.00
#
_symmetry.space_group_name_H-M   'P 1'
#
loop_
_entity.id
_entity.type
_entity.pdbx_description
1 polymer ?
#
loop_
_entity_poly.entity_id
_entity_poly.type
_entity_poly.pdbx_seq_one_letter_code
_entity_poly.pdbx_strand_id
1 'polypeptide(L)'
;DVELHYTARLDVRDCLGEFHCWSKELGECIQRDQMDELLPMLREADIMVLGIPRYVPLPAAMQAFLNRLMPLVEPQLVFKDGRTTARPGEGVR
;
A
#
# COMPACT_ATOMS: atom_id res chain seq x y z
N ASP A 1 -19.56 -2.70 -2.05
CA ASP A 1 -19.30 -3.92 -2.81
C ASP A 1 -18.20 -4.71 -2.10
N VAL A 2 -17.99 -5.99 -2.40
CA VAL A 2 -16.92 -6.80 -1.78
C VAL A 2 -16.05 -7.40 -2.85
N GLU A 3 -14.76 -7.11 -2.79
CA GLU A 3 -13.75 -7.68 -3.67
C GLU A 3 -12.76 -8.56 -2.90
N LEU A 4 -12.47 -9.74 -3.44
CA LEU A 4 -11.58 -10.72 -2.83
C LEU A 4 -10.34 -10.95 -3.68
N HIS A 5 -9.19 -10.55 -3.16
CA HIS A 5 -7.90 -10.70 -3.80
C HIS A 5 -6.99 -11.62 -2.97
N TYR A 6 -6.40 -12.64 -3.61
CA TYR A 6 -5.41 -13.51 -2.97
C TYR A 6 -4.01 -13.03 -3.33
N THR A 7 -3.26 -12.53 -2.35
CA THR A 7 -1.91 -11.96 -2.61
C THR A 7 -0.96 -12.93 -3.29
N ALA A 8 -1.06 -14.24 -3.01
CA ALA A 8 -0.26 -15.27 -3.68
C ALA A 8 -0.55 -15.46 -5.18
N ARG A 9 -1.64 -14.86 -5.70
CA ARG A 9 -2.03 -14.88 -7.12
C ARG A 9 -1.86 -13.52 -7.79
N LEU A 10 -1.45 -12.50 -7.04
CA LEU A 10 -1.19 -11.18 -7.59
C LEU A 10 0.22 -11.11 -8.15
N ASP A 11 0.37 -10.49 -9.31
CA ASP A 11 1.65 -10.06 -9.87
C ASP A 11 2.02 -8.70 -9.29
N VAL A 12 2.52 -8.72 -8.05
CA VAL A 12 3.01 -7.54 -7.33
C VAL A 12 4.45 -7.79 -6.96
N ARG A 13 5.33 -6.94 -7.47
CA ARG A 13 6.76 -7.03 -7.20
C ARG A 13 7.09 -6.42 -5.84
N ASP A 14 8.22 -6.86 -5.28
CA ASP A 14 8.77 -6.25 -4.09
C ASP A 14 8.99 -4.75 -4.29
N CYS A 15 8.75 -3.97 -3.23
CA CYS A 15 9.00 -2.55 -3.28
C CYS A 15 10.51 -2.28 -3.38
N LEU A 16 10.92 -1.47 -4.37
CA LEU A 16 12.33 -1.09 -4.57
C LEU A 16 12.85 -0.09 -3.54
N GLY A 17 11.97 0.50 -2.73
CA GLY A 17 12.37 1.49 -1.71
C GLY A 17 12.88 2.81 -2.29
N GLU A 18 12.59 3.11 -3.55
CA GLU A 18 13.06 4.33 -4.22
C GLU A 18 12.31 5.60 -3.80
N PHE A 19 11.18 5.46 -3.10
CA PHE A 19 10.31 6.58 -2.72
C PHE A 19 9.89 7.48 -3.90
N HIS A 20 9.82 6.91 -5.11
CA HIS A 20 9.30 7.62 -6.28
C HIS A 20 7.89 8.18 -6.01
N CYS A 21 7.07 7.40 -5.32
CA CYS A 21 5.70 7.74 -4.90
C CYS A 21 5.58 8.94 -3.95
N TRP A 22 6.69 9.37 -3.35
CA TRP A 22 6.74 10.52 -2.44
C TRP A 22 7.60 11.67 -2.97
N SER A 23 8.47 11.41 -3.96
CA SER A 23 9.51 12.37 -4.38
C SER A 23 9.43 12.81 -5.84
N LYS A 24 8.81 12.02 -6.72
CA LYS A 24 8.76 12.28 -8.17
C LYS A 24 7.33 12.40 -8.67
N GLU A 25 6.54 11.34 -8.46
CA GLU A 25 5.13 11.28 -8.85
C GLU A 25 4.32 10.94 -7.60
N LEU A 26 3.65 11.93 -7.03
CA LEU A 26 2.95 11.78 -5.75
C LEU A 26 1.80 10.77 -5.89
N GLY A 27 1.84 9.73 -5.06
CA GLY A 27 0.81 8.70 -5.05
C GLY A 27 0.90 7.70 -6.21
N GLU A 28 1.91 7.76 -7.06
CA GLU A 28 2.14 6.77 -8.11
C GLU A 28 3.43 6.01 -7.87
N CYS A 29 3.44 4.71 -8.18
CA CYS A 29 4.68 3.95 -8.10
C CYS A 29 5.34 3.77 -9.45
N ILE A 30 6.68 3.81 -9.46
CA ILE A 30 7.50 3.62 -10.66
C ILE A 30 7.36 2.22 -11.27
N GLN A 31 7.07 1.22 -10.43
CA GLN A 31 6.86 -0.14 -10.89
C GLN A 31 5.42 -0.29 -11.40
N ARG A 32 5.27 -0.54 -12.70
CA ARG A 32 4.00 -0.83 -13.38
C ARG A 32 3.72 -2.34 -13.33
N ASP A 33 2.87 -2.75 -12.41
CA ASP A 33 2.43 -4.12 -12.14
C ASP A 33 0.97 -4.11 -11.67
N GLN A 34 0.43 -5.21 -11.13
CA GLN A 34 -1.00 -5.24 -10.75
C GLN A 34 -1.39 -4.22 -9.66
N MET A 35 -0.43 -3.55 -9.02
CA MET A 35 -0.75 -2.40 -8.16
C MET A 35 -1.39 -1.23 -8.92
N ASP A 36 -1.16 -1.09 -10.22
CA ASP A 36 -1.79 -0.04 -11.02
C ASP A 36 -3.32 -0.19 -11.05
N GLU A 37 -3.82 -1.42 -10.98
CA GLU A 37 -5.26 -1.73 -10.89
C GLU A 37 -5.75 -1.66 -9.44
N LEU A 38 -4.98 -2.18 -8.49
CA LEU A 38 -5.37 -2.28 -7.08
C LEU A 38 -5.36 -0.93 -6.35
N LEU A 39 -4.41 -0.04 -6.63
CA LEU A 39 -4.30 1.25 -5.93
C LEU A 39 -5.55 2.12 -6.08
N PRO A 40 -6.14 2.32 -7.27
CA PRO A 40 -7.42 3.01 -7.43
C PRO A 40 -8.54 2.41 -6.59
N MET A 41 -8.69 1.08 -6.63
CA MET A 41 -9.74 0.38 -5.87
C MET A 41 -9.55 0.56 -4.36
N LEU A 42 -8.30 0.51 -3.88
CA LEU A 42 -7.97 0.74 -2.48
C LEU A 42 -8.21 2.18 -2.03
N ARG A 43 -8.11 3.18 -2.93
CA ARG A 43 -8.46 4.58 -2.61
C ARG A 43 -9.95 4.76 -2.40
N GLU A 44 -10.75 4.02 -3.17
CA GLU A 44 -12.21 4.08 -3.12
C GLU A 44 -12.82 3.20 -2.03
N ALA A 45 -12.08 2.20 -1.56
CA ALA A 45 -12.54 1.26 -0.55
C ALA A 45 -12.67 1.92 0.84
N ASP A 46 -13.86 1.81 1.45
CA ASP A 46 -14.07 2.26 2.83
C ASP A 46 -13.40 1.34 3.87
N ILE A 47 -13.20 0.07 3.54
CA ILE A 47 -12.69 -0.96 4.46
C ILE A 47 -11.76 -1.91 3.71
N MET A 48 -10.52 -2.03 4.21
CA MET A 48 -9.56 -3.06 3.78
C MET A 48 -9.41 -4.14 4.87
N VAL A 49 -9.66 -5.39 4.52
CA VAL A 49 -9.51 -6.54 5.43
C VAL A 49 -8.32 -7.40 4.98
N LEU A 50 -7.36 -7.61 5.87
CA LEU A 50 -6.16 -8.42 5.60
C LEU A 50 -6.27 -9.79 6.30
N GLY A 51 -6.36 -10.86 5.50
CA GLY A 51 -6.34 -12.23 5.98
C GLY A 51 -4.92 -12.81 5.94
N ILE A 52 -4.31 -13.05 7.10
CA ILE A 52 -2.93 -13.55 7.23
C ILE A 52 -2.93 -14.83 8.10
N PRO A 53 -2.18 -15.88 7.73
CA PRO A 53 -2.06 -17.08 8.56
C PRO A 53 -1.38 -16.79 9.91
N ARG A 54 -1.86 -17.41 10.99
CA ARG A 54 -1.44 -17.08 12.37
C ARG A 54 -0.13 -17.71 12.85
N TYR A 55 0.30 -18.82 12.25
CA TYR A 55 1.38 -19.67 12.79
C TYR A 55 2.67 -19.62 11.98
N VAL A 56 2.71 -18.81 10.93
CA VAL A 56 3.87 -18.65 10.07
C VAL A 56 4.21 -17.17 9.99
N PRO A 57 5.49 -16.81 9.73
CA PRO A 57 5.84 -15.45 9.38
C PRO A 57 4.98 -14.93 8.23
N LEU A 58 4.86 -13.61 8.14
CA LEU A 58 4.10 -12.94 7.08
C LEU A 58 4.53 -13.48 5.70
N PRO A 59 3.62 -14.05 4.89
CA PRO A 59 3.98 -14.56 3.58
C PRO A 59 4.60 -13.48 2.70
N ALA A 60 5.62 -13.84 1.91
CA ALA A 60 6.35 -12.90 1.06
C ALA A 60 5.43 -12.07 0.16
N ALA A 61 4.45 -12.71 -0.51
CA ALA A 61 3.49 -12.00 -1.36
C ALA A 61 2.62 -10.98 -0.59
N MET A 62 2.26 -11.27 0.67
CA MET A 62 1.55 -10.30 1.52
C MET A 62 2.47 -9.15 1.94
N GLN A 63 3.73 -9.44 2.27
CA GLN A 63 4.71 -8.41 2.60
C GLN A 63 4.99 -7.49 1.39
N ALA A 64 5.11 -8.06 0.18
CA ALA A 64 5.26 -7.32 -1.06
C ALA A 64 4.08 -6.36 -1.26
N PHE A 65 2.84 -6.87 -1.17
CA PHE A 65 1.63 -6.04 -1.25
C PHE A 65 1.61 -4.90 -0.22
N LEU A 66 1.86 -5.20 1.07
CA LEU A 66 1.86 -4.19 2.14
C LEU A 66 2.91 -3.09 1.92
N ASN A 67 4.11 -3.47 1.47
CA ASN A 67 5.18 -2.50 1.17
C ASN A 67 4.83 -1.56 0.00
N ARG A 68 3.86 -1.96 -0.83
CA ARG A 68 3.41 -1.22 -2.01
C ARG A 68 2.21 -0.31 -1.71
N LEU A 69 1.75 -0.22 -0.46
CA LEU A 69 0.67 0.69 -0.02
C LEU A 69 1.15 2.13 0.27
N MET A 70 2.46 2.38 0.28
CA MET A 70 3.03 3.72 0.48
C MET A 70 2.45 4.83 -0.44
N PRO A 71 2.06 4.58 -1.71
CA PRO A 71 1.40 5.57 -2.54
C PRO A 71 0.02 6.04 -2.04
N LEU A 72 -0.56 5.36 -1.04
CA LEU A 72 -1.81 5.77 -0.38
C LEU A 72 -1.55 6.66 0.85
N VAL A 73 -0.30 6.98 1.16
CA VAL A 73 0.09 7.76 2.33
C VAL A 73 0.68 9.09 1.88
N GLU A 74 0.30 10.19 2.53
CA GLU A 74 0.89 11.51 2.27
C GLU A 74 2.40 11.49 2.53
N PRO A 75 3.20 12.17 1.67
CA PRO A 75 4.64 12.31 1.86
C PRO A 75 5.02 13.26 3.01
N GLN A 76 4.04 13.79 3.75
CA GLN A 76 4.25 14.71 4.86
C GLN A 76 4.21 13.95 6.19
N LEU A 77 5.39 13.75 6.78
CA LEU A 77 5.53 13.20 8.11
C LEU A 77 5.45 14.32 9.16
N VAL A 78 4.59 14.15 10.15
CA VAL A 78 4.38 15.13 11.23
C VAL A 78 4.75 14.49 12.57
N PHE A 79 5.57 15.18 13.37
CA PHE A 79 5.86 14.75 14.74
C PHE A 79 4.83 15.32 15.71
N LYS A 80 4.07 14.45 16.37
CA LYS A 80 3.01 14.82 17.32
C LYS A 80 3.00 13.84 18.48
N ASP A 81 2.84 14.35 19.71
CA ASP A 81 2.73 13.53 20.93
C ASP A 81 3.89 12.52 21.12
N GLY A 82 5.11 12.95 20.78
CA GLY A 82 6.32 12.11 20.90
C GLY A 82 6.47 11.03 19.81
N ARG A 83 5.66 11.06 18.75
CA ARG A 83 5.67 10.07 17.66
C ARG A 83 5.61 10.72 16.28
N THR A 84 6.25 10.08 15.30
CA THR A 84 6.10 10.44 13.88
C THR A 84 4.80 9.82 13.35
N THR A 85 3.98 10.64 12.72
CA THR A 85 2.69 10.27 12.15
C THR A 85 2.69 10.56 10.65
N ALA A 86 2.07 9.68 9.88
CA ALA A 86 1.79 9.88 8.46
C ALA A 86 0.28 9.95 8.29
N ARG A 87 -0.19 10.75 7.34
CA ARG A 87 -1.62 10.88 7.03
C ARG A 87 -1.96 10.07 5.78
N PRO A 88 -3.19 9.56 5.64
CA PRO A 88 -3.67 9.03 4.36
C PRO A 88 -3.57 10.10 3.27
N GLY A 89 -3.22 9.69 2.05
CA GLY A 89 -3.12 10.55 0.86
C GLY A 89 -4.44 11.24 0.52
N GLU A 90 -4.38 12.38 -0.17
CA GLU A 90 -5.56 13.09 -0.65
C GLU A 90 -6.45 12.15 -1.49
N GLY A 91 -7.73 12.02 -1.12
CA GLY A 91 -8.68 11.14 -1.80
C GLY A 91 -8.72 9.69 -1.32
N VAL A 92 -7.87 9.29 -0.36
CA VAL A 92 -7.98 8.01 0.36
C VAL A 92 -9.01 8.18 1.48
N ARG A 93 -10.11 7.41 1.44
CA ARG A 93 -11.17 7.47 2.45
C ARG A 93 -10.92 6.57 3.66
#